data_AF-A0A5C6TYP8-F1
#
_entry.id   AF-A0A5C6TYP8-F1
#
_cell.length_a   1.000
_cell.length_b   1.000
_cell.length_c   1.000
_cell.angle_alpha   90.00
_cell.angle_beta   90.00
_cell.angle_gamma   90.00
#
_symmetry.space_group_name_H-M   'P 1'
#
loop_
_entity.id
_entity.type
_entity.pdbx_description
1 polymer ?
#
loop_
_entity_poly.entity_id
_entity_poly.type
_entity_poly.pdbx_seq_one_letter_code
_entity_poly.pdbx_strand_id
1 'polypeptide(L)'
;MRGVDEVHIGLNDLHLEMKCRFMFQPLADGHVDRMAALLRDAQIPFGIGGVARVGEGLLPAELLLAEHARLGSTAAILSRTFHRQARSVHEIEAQMDFSDEVRKLREAYRAHCAAEPAVLESQHARVRAIVEQIVAKAAATGSGNTTATGNANG
;
A
#
# COMPACT_ATOMS: atom_id res chain seq x y z
N MET A 1 -11.05 -15.61 -20.21
CA MET A 1 -9.61 -15.95 -20.32
C MET A 1 -9.40 -17.30 -19.66
N ARG A 2 -8.78 -18.28 -20.31
CA ARG A 2 -8.34 -19.54 -19.68
C ARG A 2 -6.82 -19.41 -19.50
N GLY A 3 -6.34 -19.34 -18.25
CA GLY A 3 -4.89 -19.34 -17.96
C GLY A 3 -4.44 -18.50 -16.76
N VAL A 4 -5.31 -17.66 -16.18
CA VAL A 4 -5.00 -16.88 -14.97
C VAL A 4 -6.18 -16.99 -14.01
N ASP A 5 -5.93 -17.54 -12.82
CA ASP A 5 -6.94 -17.73 -11.78
C ASP A 5 -7.07 -16.52 -10.85
N GLU A 6 -5.98 -15.81 -10.60
CA GLU A 6 -5.92 -14.60 -9.77
C GLU A 6 -4.72 -13.73 -10.18
N VAL A 7 -4.82 -12.41 -9.97
CA VAL A 7 -3.73 -11.45 -10.21
C VAL A 7 -3.32 -10.78 -8.90
N HIS A 8 -2.03 -10.58 -8.67
CA HIS A 8 -1.54 -9.73 -7.60
C HIS A 8 -0.79 -8.51 -8.16
N ILE A 9 -1.25 -7.31 -7.81
CA ILE A 9 -0.62 -6.05 -8.25
C ILE A 9 0.44 -5.65 -7.22
N GLY A 10 1.70 -5.91 -7.55
CA GLY A 10 2.86 -5.54 -6.73
C GLY A 10 3.13 -4.03 -6.74
N LEU A 11 2.72 -3.31 -5.69
CA LEU A 11 2.97 -1.86 -5.59
C LEU A 11 4.45 -1.52 -5.42
N ASN A 12 5.24 -2.43 -4.82
CA ASN A 12 6.68 -2.25 -4.71
C ASN A 12 7.34 -2.22 -6.09
N ASP A 13 7.07 -3.21 -6.93
CA ASP A 13 7.70 -3.30 -8.24
C ASP A 13 7.18 -2.19 -9.17
N LEU A 14 5.87 -1.93 -9.12
CA LEU A 14 5.23 -0.89 -9.93
C LEU A 14 5.79 0.52 -9.66
N HIS A 15 5.95 0.91 -8.39
CA HIS A 15 6.47 2.26 -8.10
C HIS A 15 7.94 2.42 -8.52
N LEU A 16 8.75 1.36 -8.42
CA LEU A 16 10.15 1.37 -8.86
C LEU A 16 10.24 1.48 -10.37
N GLU A 17 9.46 0.68 -11.10
CA GLU A 17 9.42 0.69 -12.57
C GLU A 17 8.94 2.05 -13.11
N MET A 18 7.95 2.65 -12.44
CA MET A 18 7.44 3.98 -12.76
C MET A 18 8.30 5.13 -12.26
N LYS A 19 9.39 4.85 -11.52
CA LYS A 19 10.26 5.86 -10.89
C LYS A 19 9.48 6.83 -9.97
N CYS A 20 8.44 6.32 -9.33
CA CYS A 20 7.68 7.06 -8.33
C CYS A 20 8.52 7.27 -7.06
N ARG A 21 8.24 8.33 -6.31
CA ARG A 21 8.99 8.65 -5.08
C ARG A 21 8.49 7.89 -3.86
N PHE A 22 7.29 7.32 -3.94
CA PHE A 22 6.66 6.59 -2.85
C PHE A 22 5.87 5.38 -3.36
N MET A 23 5.86 4.31 -2.56
CA MET A 23 5.28 3.01 -2.94
C MET A 23 3.79 3.07 -3.28
N PHE A 24 3.01 3.88 -2.56
CA PHE A 24 1.56 4.01 -2.78
C PHE A 24 1.19 5.11 -3.78
N GLN A 25 2.18 5.72 -4.44
CA GLN A 25 1.93 6.74 -5.45
C GLN A 25 1.15 6.21 -6.67
N PRO A 26 1.46 5.03 -7.24
CA PRO A 26 0.64 4.47 -8.32
C PRO A 26 -0.83 4.24 -7.96
N LEU A 27 -1.11 3.99 -6.67
CA LEU A 27 -2.47 3.88 -6.14
C LEU A 27 -3.14 5.27 -6.09
N ALA A 28 -2.48 6.26 -5.51
CA ALA A 28 -2.99 7.64 -5.42
C ALA A 28 -3.18 8.32 -6.79
N ASP A 29 -2.35 7.98 -7.77
CA ASP A 29 -2.37 8.52 -9.13
C ASP A 29 -3.36 7.78 -10.06
N GLY A 30 -4.08 6.78 -9.53
CA GLY A 30 -5.15 6.08 -10.24
C GLY A 30 -4.68 5.03 -11.25
N HIS A 31 -3.40 4.60 -11.20
CA HIS A 31 -2.92 3.50 -12.05
C HIS A 31 -3.55 2.17 -11.62
N VAL A 32 -3.62 1.94 -10.30
CA VAL A 32 -4.24 0.74 -9.73
C VAL A 32 -5.74 0.70 -10.02
N ASP A 33 -6.44 1.84 -10.00
CA ASP A 33 -7.86 1.94 -10.37
C ASP A 33 -8.14 1.42 -11.77
N ARG A 34 -7.31 1.81 -12.75
CA ARG A 34 -7.44 1.35 -14.14
C ARG A 34 -7.22 -0.16 -14.25
N MET A 35 -6.19 -0.69 -13.58
CA MET A 35 -5.92 -2.13 -13.56
C MET A 35 -7.06 -2.91 -12.89
N ALA A 36 -7.54 -2.41 -11.74
CA ALA A 36 -8.64 -3.01 -11.00
C ALA A 36 -9.93 -3.02 -11.82
N ALA A 37 -10.24 -1.95 -12.56
CA ALA A 37 -11.37 -1.92 -13.47
C ALA A 37 -11.28 -3.01 -14.55
N LEU A 38 -10.14 -3.16 -15.21
CA LEU A 38 -9.92 -4.21 -16.22
C LEU A 38 -10.09 -5.62 -15.64
N LEU A 39 -9.57 -5.85 -14.42
CA LEU A 39 -9.67 -7.16 -13.75
C LEU A 39 -11.11 -7.47 -13.32
N ARG A 40 -11.84 -6.47 -12.80
CA ARG A 40 -13.27 -6.61 -12.49
C ARG A 40 -14.08 -6.86 -13.75
N ASP A 41 -13.87 -6.13 -14.83
CA ASP A 41 -14.59 -6.33 -16.09
C ASP A 41 -14.34 -7.73 -16.67
N ALA A 42 -13.11 -8.25 -16.48
CA ALA A 42 -12.74 -9.61 -16.86
C ALA A 42 -13.20 -10.70 -15.86
N GLN A 43 -13.78 -10.32 -14.72
CA GLN A 43 -14.16 -11.20 -13.60
C GLN A 43 -12.98 -12.03 -13.07
N ILE A 44 -11.79 -11.43 -13.01
CA ILE A 44 -10.56 -12.04 -12.48
C ILE A 44 -10.34 -11.50 -11.05
N PRO A 45 -10.36 -12.37 -10.02
CA PRO A 45 -10.01 -11.98 -8.65
C PRO A 45 -8.61 -11.37 -8.59
N PHE A 46 -8.42 -10.43 -7.66
CA PHE A 46 -7.11 -9.81 -7.53
C PHE A 46 -6.77 -9.27 -6.13
N GLY A 47 -5.48 -9.28 -5.85
CA GLY A 47 -4.86 -8.63 -4.70
C GLY A 47 -4.07 -7.38 -5.07
N ILE A 48 -3.86 -6.48 -4.11
CA ILE A 48 -2.97 -5.33 -4.29
C ILE A 48 -2.01 -5.22 -3.09
N GLY A 49 -0.73 -4.97 -3.38
CA GLY A 49 0.27 -4.59 -2.39
C GLY A 49 0.37 -5.49 -1.15
N GLY A 50 0.91 -4.91 -0.07
CA GLY A 50 0.99 -5.57 1.21
C GLY A 50 0.54 -4.68 2.36
N VAL A 51 0.03 -5.32 3.41
CA VAL A 51 -0.60 -4.65 4.55
C VAL A 51 0.29 -4.84 5.79
N ALA A 52 0.49 -3.77 6.57
CA ALA A 52 1.13 -3.81 7.88
C ALA A 52 0.08 -4.08 8.97
N ARG A 53 0.45 -4.04 10.25
CA ARG A 53 -0.57 -4.11 11.31
C ARG A 53 -1.40 -2.83 11.34
N VAL A 54 -2.59 -2.95 11.91
CA VAL A 54 -3.49 -1.85 12.27
C VAL A 54 -2.69 -0.81 13.07
N GLY A 55 -2.75 0.46 12.65
CA GLY A 55 -1.99 1.56 13.25
C GLY A 55 -0.47 1.62 12.95
N GLU A 56 0.09 0.73 12.13
CA GLU A 56 1.50 0.76 11.72
C GLU A 56 1.68 1.17 10.23
N GLY A 57 2.83 1.77 9.91
CA GLY A 57 3.19 2.21 8.55
C GLY A 57 3.06 3.72 8.32
N LEU A 58 3.69 4.22 7.25
CA LEU A 58 3.56 5.63 6.83
C LEU A 58 2.17 5.95 6.30
N LEU A 59 1.51 4.96 5.71
CA LEU A 59 0.10 4.98 5.37
C LEU A 59 -0.60 3.93 6.26
N PRO A 60 -1.57 4.33 7.10
CA PRO A 60 -2.26 3.41 8.01
C PRO A 60 -2.87 2.21 7.28
N ALA A 61 -2.73 1.02 7.88
CA ALA A 61 -3.25 -0.22 7.31
C ALA A 61 -4.77 -0.17 7.05
N GLU A 62 -5.53 0.51 7.89
CA GLU A 62 -6.98 0.69 7.78
C GLU A 62 -7.36 1.46 6.50
N LEU A 63 -6.58 2.49 6.14
CA LEU A 63 -6.78 3.20 4.88
C LEU A 63 -6.45 2.32 3.67
N LEU A 64 -5.45 1.44 3.79
CA LEU A 64 -5.17 0.46 2.75
C LEU A 64 -6.29 -0.57 2.61
N LEU A 65 -6.85 -1.06 3.72
CA LEU A 65 -7.99 -1.97 3.68
C LEU A 65 -9.24 -1.30 3.08
N ALA A 66 -9.44 0.00 3.31
CA ALA A 66 -10.47 0.78 2.61
C ALA A 66 -10.22 0.83 1.09
N GLU A 67 -8.97 0.99 0.63
CA GLU A 67 -8.64 0.92 -0.80
C GLU A 67 -8.87 -0.48 -1.39
N HIS A 68 -8.56 -1.55 -0.65
CA HIS A 68 -8.91 -2.91 -1.08
C HIS A 68 -10.42 -3.04 -1.29
N ALA A 69 -11.24 -2.59 -0.34
CA ALA A 69 -12.70 -2.64 -0.45
C ALA A 69 -13.21 -1.78 -1.63
N ARG A 70 -12.73 -0.54 -1.76
CA ARG A 70 -13.10 0.40 -2.84
C ARG A 70 -12.79 -0.17 -4.22
N LEU A 71 -11.63 -0.81 -4.37
CA LEU A 71 -11.20 -1.37 -5.64
C LEU A 71 -11.82 -2.75 -5.91
N GLY A 72 -12.39 -3.42 -4.92
CA GLY A 72 -12.86 -4.80 -5.04
C GLY A 72 -11.72 -5.83 -5.01
N SER A 73 -10.59 -5.47 -4.41
CA SER A 73 -9.47 -6.40 -4.18
C SER A 73 -9.81 -7.36 -3.03
N THR A 74 -9.50 -8.64 -3.22
CA THR A 74 -9.87 -9.74 -2.30
C THR A 74 -8.69 -10.38 -1.58
N ALA A 75 -7.46 -9.98 -1.91
CA ALA A 75 -6.24 -10.56 -1.34
C ALA A 75 -5.17 -9.50 -1.04
N ALA A 76 -4.37 -9.76 -0.01
CA ALA A 76 -3.23 -8.93 0.37
C ALA A 76 -2.09 -9.83 0.89
N ILE A 77 -0.85 -9.39 0.68
CA ILE A 77 0.32 -10.02 1.28
C ILE A 77 0.62 -9.33 2.62
N LEU A 78 0.98 -10.08 3.66
CA LEU A 78 1.44 -9.47 4.91
C LEU A 78 2.85 -8.90 4.71
N SER A 79 3.01 -7.60 4.95
CA SER A 79 4.27 -6.90 4.74
C SER A 79 5.34 -7.30 5.76
N ARG A 80 6.62 -7.03 5.46
CA ARG A 80 7.72 -7.27 6.42
C ARG A 80 7.55 -6.51 7.74
N THR A 81 6.90 -5.35 7.69
CA THR A 81 6.59 -4.55 8.87
C THR A 81 5.55 -5.23 9.76
N PHE A 82 4.61 -5.99 9.18
CA PHE A 82 3.60 -6.74 9.93
C PHE A 82 4.24 -7.62 11.00
N HIS A 83 5.34 -8.30 10.66
CA HIS A 83 6.06 -9.19 11.57
C HIS A 83 7.32 -8.57 12.18
N ARG A 84 7.46 -7.23 12.18
CA ARG A 84 8.65 -6.49 12.70
C ARG A 84 10.01 -7.04 12.22
N GLN A 85 10.08 -7.54 10.98
CA GLN A 85 11.29 -8.18 10.45
C GLN A 85 11.76 -9.42 11.24
N ALA A 86 10.86 -10.08 11.98
CA ALA A 86 11.11 -11.40 12.57
C ALA A 86 11.66 -12.37 11.52
N ARG A 87 12.65 -13.17 11.93
CA ARG A 87 13.40 -14.10 11.06
C ARG A 87 12.94 -15.54 11.17
N SER A 88 12.03 -15.82 12.10
CA SER A 88 11.48 -17.15 12.34
C SER A 88 10.03 -17.07 12.81
N VAL A 89 9.28 -18.16 12.63
CA VAL A 89 7.91 -18.28 13.16
C VAL A 89 7.90 -18.10 14.69
N HIS A 90 8.91 -18.64 15.37
CA HIS A 90 9.06 -18.51 16.82
C HIS A 90 9.18 -17.04 17.27
N GLU A 91 9.93 -16.22 16.53
CA GLU A 91 10.03 -14.78 16.81
C GLU A 91 8.70 -14.05 16.57
N ILE A 92 7.90 -14.48 15.58
CA ILE A 92 6.58 -13.90 15.33
C ILE A 92 5.66 -14.20 16.51
N GLU A 93 5.57 -15.46 16.92
CA GLU A 93 4.73 -15.93 18.04
C GLU A 93 5.13 -15.29 19.37
N ALA A 94 6.43 -15.04 19.59
CA ALA A 94 6.91 -14.36 20.80
C ALA A 94 6.56 -12.86 20.85
N GLN A 95 6.32 -12.22 19.70
CA GLN A 95 6.11 -10.78 19.60
C GLN A 95 4.64 -10.37 19.44
N MET A 96 3.79 -11.29 18.98
CA MET A 96 2.36 -11.04 18.79
C MET A 96 1.55 -12.33 18.70
N ASP A 97 0.25 -12.22 18.98
CA ASP A 97 -0.72 -13.21 18.55
C ASP A 97 -1.01 -13.00 17.05
N PHE A 98 -0.35 -13.80 16.21
CA PHE A 98 -0.49 -13.73 14.76
C PHE A 98 -1.95 -13.90 14.30
N SER A 99 -2.69 -14.82 14.93
CA SER A 99 -4.08 -15.09 14.57
C SER A 99 -4.97 -13.89 14.90
N ASP A 100 -4.75 -13.26 16.05
CA ASP A 100 -5.48 -12.07 16.46
C ASP A 100 -5.20 -10.86 15.55
N GLU A 101 -3.94 -10.64 15.16
CA GLU A 101 -3.57 -9.55 14.25
C GLU A 101 -4.18 -9.74 12.85
N VAL A 102 -4.19 -10.97 12.32
CA VAL A 102 -4.86 -11.28 11.06
C VAL A 102 -6.39 -11.13 11.18
N ARG A 103 -6.98 -11.52 12.32
CA ARG A 103 -8.40 -11.34 12.60
C ARG A 103 -8.79 -9.86 12.56
N LYS A 104 -8.03 -8.98 13.20
CA LYS A 104 -8.25 -7.52 13.18
C LYS A 104 -8.26 -6.95 11.75
N LEU A 105 -7.32 -7.37 10.91
CA LEU A 105 -7.28 -6.95 9.49
C LEU A 105 -8.53 -7.42 8.73
N ARG A 106 -8.95 -8.67 8.92
CA ARG A 106 -10.15 -9.22 8.27
C ARG A 106 -11.42 -8.49 8.71
N GLU A 107 -11.54 -8.15 9.98
CA GLU A 107 -12.68 -7.41 10.52
C GLU A 107 -12.74 -5.99 9.94
N ALA A 108 -11.61 -5.28 9.92
CA ALA A 108 -11.52 -3.95 9.32
C ALA A 108 -11.86 -3.97 7.82
N TYR A 109 -11.36 -4.95 7.06
CA TYR A 109 -11.71 -5.12 5.66
C TYR A 109 -13.21 -5.36 5.45
N ARG A 110 -13.82 -6.28 6.23
CA ARG A 110 -15.26 -6.55 6.15
C ARG A 110 -16.11 -5.33 6.48
N ALA A 111 -15.70 -4.54 7.47
CA ALA A 111 -16.37 -3.29 7.81
C ALA A 111 -16.32 -2.29 6.64
N HIS A 112 -15.19 -2.20 5.92
CA HIS A 112 -15.09 -1.36 4.73
C HIS A 112 -15.90 -1.89 3.54
N CYS A 113 -15.98 -3.21 3.33
CA CYS A 113 -16.85 -3.79 2.29
C CYS A 113 -18.34 -3.51 2.54
N ALA A 114 -18.74 -3.31 3.80
CA ALA A 114 -20.10 -2.94 4.18
C ALA A 114 -20.33 -1.42 4.25
N ALA A 115 -19.31 -0.60 3.98
CA ALA A 115 -19.42 0.84 4.03
C ALA A 115 -20.03 1.41 2.75
N GLU A 116 -20.69 2.57 2.89
CA GLU A 116 -21.23 3.30 1.75
C GLU A 116 -20.11 3.76 0.80
N PRO A 117 -20.33 3.77 -0.54
CA PRO A 117 -19.33 4.22 -1.50
C PRO A 117 -18.75 5.60 -1.17
N ALA A 118 -19.58 6.54 -0.70
CA ALA A 118 -19.14 7.88 -0.30
C ALA A 118 -18.12 7.86 0.85
N VAL A 119 -18.21 6.89 1.76
CA VAL A 119 -17.23 6.72 2.84
C VAL A 119 -15.89 6.24 2.27
N LEU A 120 -15.92 5.28 1.35
CA LEU A 120 -14.72 4.76 0.69
C LEU A 120 -14.02 5.84 -0.15
N GLU A 121 -14.78 6.65 -0.88
CA GLU A 121 -14.23 7.79 -1.63
C GLU A 121 -13.60 8.86 -0.71
N SER A 122 -14.19 9.10 0.46
CA SER A 122 -13.59 9.97 1.47
C SER A 122 -12.27 9.40 2.02
N GLN A 123 -12.19 8.08 2.26
CA GLN A 123 -10.93 7.43 2.65
C GLN A 123 -9.88 7.51 1.52
N HIS A 124 -10.29 7.32 0.27
CA HIS A 124 -9.42 7.46 -0.89
C HIS A 124 -8.83 8.87 -0.99
N ALA A 125 -9.66 9.91 -0.79
CA ALA A 125 -9.20 11.28 -0.75
C ALA A 125 -8.15 11.51 0.36
N ARG A 126 -8.34 10.89 1.54
CA ARG A 126 -7.34 10.91 2.63
C ARG A 126 -6.04 10.20 2.24
N VAL A 127 -6.12 9.04 1.59
CA VAL A 127 -4.93 8.33 1.06
C VAL A 127 -4.15 9.22 0.11
N ARG A 128 -4.83 9.83 -0.86
CA ARG A 128 -4.20 10.75 -1.83
C ARG A 128 -3.49 11.91 -1.13
N ALA A 129 -4.15 12.55 -0.17
CA ALA A 129 -3.56 13.65 0.59
C ALA A 129 -2.31 13.22 1.39
N ILE A 130 -2.32 12.05 2.03
CA ILE A 130 -1.16 11.53 2.77
C ILE A 130 0.00 11.23 1.81
N VAL A 131 -0.29 10.58 0.68
CA VAL A 131 0.72 10.25 -0.33
C VAL A 131 1.35 11.51 -0.90
N GLU A 132 0.54 12.52 -1.25
CA GLU A 132 1.02 13.81 -1.75
C GLU A 132 1.95 14.49 -0.74
N GLN A 133 1.58 14.52 0.55
CA GLN A 133 2.42 15.08 1.61
C GLN A 133 3.76 14.35 1.76
N ILE A 134 3.77 13.01 1.67
CA ILE A 134 5.00 12.20 1.75
C ILE A 134 5.91 12.50 0.55
N VAL A 135 5.34 12.53 -0.66
CA VAL A 135 6.07 12.81 -1.90
C VAL A 135 6.67 14.22 -1.89
N ALA A 136 5.92 15.23 -1.44
CA ALA A 136 6.40 16.60 -1.32
C ALA A 136 7.56 16.72 -0.32
N LYS A 137 7.46 16.05 0.84
CA LYS A 137 8.54 16.01 1.84
C LYS A 137 9.81 15.37 1.28
N ALA A 138 9.69 14.25 0.55
CA ALA A 138 10.81 13.59 -0.09
C ALA A 138 11.47 14.45 -1.20
N ALA A 139 10.70 15.32 -1.86
CA ALA A 139 11.22 16.26 -2.84
C ALA A 139 12.05 17.39 -2.22
N ALA A 140 11.60 17.92 -1.08
CA ALA A 140 12.29 18.97 -0.36
C ALA A 140 13.66 18.50 0.19
N THR A 141 13.77 17.25 0.65
CA THR A 141 15.03 16.68 1.14
C THR A 141 16.01 16.28 0.02
N GLY A 142 15.52 15.94 -1.17
CA GLY A 142 16.37 15.59 -2.32
C GLY A 142 17.06 16.77 -3.01
N SER A 143 16.58 18.01 -2.78
CA SER A 143 17.08 19.21 -3.46
C SER A 143 18.16 19.98 -2.68
N GLY A 144 18.56 19.49 -1.50
CA GLY A 144 19.43 20.21 -0.54
C GLY A 144 20.92 19.87 -0.55
N ASN A 145 21.42 19.06 -1.48
CA ASN A 145 22.83 18.60 -1.44
C ASN A 145 23.61 18.81 -2.76
N THR A 146 23.50 19.98 -3.39
CA THR A 146 24.35 20.35 -4.54
C THR A 146 24.89 21.78 -4.42
N THR A 147 25.68 22.07 -3.39
CA THR A 147 26.64 23.21 -3.41
C THR A 147 27.63 23.05 -2.25
N ALA A 148 28.82 22.49 -2.52
CA ALA A 148 30.10 22.90 -1.92
C ALA A 148 31.21 21.89 -2.25
N THR A 149 31.77 21.95 -3.46
CA THR A 149 33.20 21.64 -3.68
C THR A 149 33.64 22.34 -4.96
N GLY A 150 34.47 23.38 -4.80
CA GLY A 150 35.04 24.09 -5.93
C GLY A 150 35.52 25.49 -5.56
N ASN A 151 36.39 25.60 -4.56
CA ASN A 151 37.25 26.78 -4.47
C ASN A 151 38.70 26.38 -4.19
N ALA A 152 39.53 26.72 -5.18
CA ALA A 152 40.95 27.04 -5.18
C ALA A 152 41.91 26.27 -4.26
N ASN A 153 42.79 25.48 -4.88
CA ASN A 153 44.24 25.58 -4.67
C ASN A 153 44.98 24.83 -5.79
N GLY A 154 45.88 25.52 -6.50
CA GLY A 154 46.79 24.96 -7.51
C GLY A 154 47.01 25.90 -8.68
#